data_AF-A0A8C8BEN1-F1
#
_entry.id   AF-A0A8C8BEN1-F1
#
_cell.length_a   1.000
_cell.length_b   1.000
_cell.length_c   1.000
_cell.angle_alpha   90.00
_cell.angle_beta   90.00
_cell.angle_gamma   90.00
#
_symmetry.space_group_name_H-M   'P 1'
#
loop_
_entity.id
_entity.type
_entity.pdbx_description
1 polymer ?
#
loop_
_entity_poly.entity_id
_entity_poly.type
_entity_poly.pdbx_seq_one_letter_code
_entity_poly.pdbx_strand_id
1 'polypeptide(L)'
;STLFSAFSRSTCKCMTSFFIMNNNKKRITLINPQAVNPDAYKKKLEQAIKSYERRLNLIIWRALSQEERDKFKEDGPVQYMQHKEALLGALESLGWPISCEDVILLEDEILAALTYIQQASDLQEAVKKETEKISESHISNNKKSKSKQKGQVFVIHKNQKVIARSDVTGFYYPGTVIKNISSTRALVDFNNGETHTVPMKFTIPVGGAMPCPYLQVGDHVFARTVIRRGNECYVPAIVIATPKRVEMGDKLYTVLTFNNRKEHCVRSRLIKISQTKYAFSCQYIRMVQMVDYMT
;
A
#
# COMPACT_ATOMS: atom_id res chain seq x y z
N SER A 1 -28.04 -12.03 15.66
CA SER A 1 -26.94 -12.11 14.68
C SER A 1 -27.20 -11.14 13.53
N THR A 2 -26.17 -10.52 12.95
CA THR A 2 -26.21 -9.61 11.76
C THR A 2 -26.33 -8.08 11.98
N LEU A 3 -25.76 -7.52 13.07
CA LEU A 3 -25.49 -6.07 13.15
C LEU A 3 -24.00 -5.72 13.35
N PHE A 4 -23.13 -6.72 13.49
CA PHE A 4 -21.69 -6.53 13.73
C PHE A 4 -20.80 -6.74 12.49
N SER A 5 -21.33 -7.36 11.43
CA SER A 5 -20.53 -7.74 10.25
C SER A 5 -20.16 -6.55 9.33
N ALA A 6 -20.87 -5.42 9.44
CA ALA A 6 -20.72 -4.30 8.51
C ALA A 6 -19.73 -3.22 8.97
N PHE A 7 -19.39 -3.13 10.26
CA PHE A 7 -18.64 -1.99 10.79
C PHE A 7 -17.18 -2.29 11.20
N SER A 8 -16.87 -3.53 11.59
CA SER A 8 -15.50 -3.94 12.02
C SER A 8 -14.50 -4.09 10.83
N ARG A 9 -14.98 -4.26 9.59
CA ARG A 9 -14.07 -4.51 8.44
C ARG A 9 -13.45 -3.26 7.81
N SER A 10 -13.92 -2.05 8.12
CA SER A 10 -13.51 -0.84 7.38
C SER A 10 -12.39 -0.04 8.04
N THR A 11 -12.20 -0.13 9.36
CA THR A 11 -11.25 0.73 10.09
C THR A 11 -9.94 0.01 10.42
N CYS A 12 -9.98 -1.30 10.72
CA CYS A 12 -8.77 -2.09 11.05
C CYS A 12 -8.00 -2.64 9.84
N LYS A 13 -8.60 -2.68 8.64
CA LYS A 13 -7.89 -3.13 7.40
C LYS A 13 -6.94 -2.10 6.78
N CYS A 14 -6.95 -0.87 7.30
CA CYS A 14 -6.08 0.19 6.79
C CYS A 14 -4.60 0.01 7.18
N MET A 15 -4.24 -0.91 8.09
CA MET A 15 -2.84 -1.22 8.42
C MET A 15 -2.32 -2.53 7.82
N THR A 16 -3.15 -3.56 7.66
CA THR A 16 -2.70 -4.85 7.08
C THR A 16 -2.30 -4.77 5.61
N SER A 17 -2.63 -3.66 4.91
CA SER A 17 -2.19 -3.40 3.53
C SER A 17 -0.81 -2.72 3.40
N PHE A 18 -0.09 -2.45 4.51
CA PHE A 18 1.16 -1.67 4.49
C PHE A 18 2.38 -2.36 5.10
N PHE A 19 2.27 -3.63 5.50
CA PHE A 19 3.37 -4.38 6.11
C PHE A 19 3.66 -5.69 5.38
N ILE A 20 4.95 -5.97 5.15
CA ILE A 20 5.45 -7.33 5.00
C ILE A 20 6.23 -7.61 6.28
N MET A 21 5.68 -8.47 7.15
CA MET A 21 6.43 -9.06 8.25
C MET A 21 7.35 -10.14 7.68
N ASN A 22 8.65 -9.89 7.67
CA ASN A 22 9.64 -10.91 7.35
C ASN A 22 10.02 -11.65 8.64
N ASN A 23 9.52 -12.86 8.85
CA ASN A 23 9.72 -13.62 10.09
C ASN A 23 11.20 -13.92 10.41
N ASN A 24 12.12 -13.82 9.44
CA ASN A 24 13.53 -14.17 9.65
C ASN A 24 14.42 -13.01 10.09
N LYS A 25 13.96 -11.76 10.02
CA LYS A 25 14.67 -10.59 10.58
C LYS A 25 13.62 -9.59 11.00
N LYS A 26 13.56 -9.23 12.29
CA LYS A 26 12.69 -8.19 12.88
C LYS A 26 12.90 -6.83 12.18
N ARG A 27 12.45 -6.67 10.94
CA ARG A 27 12.60 -5.48 10.10
C ARG A 27 11.27 -5.20 9.45
N ILE A 28 10.62 -4.16 9.97
CA ILE A 28 9.39 -3.59 9.40
C ILE A 28 9.84 -2.66 8.27
N THR A 29 9.43 -2.95 7.04
CA THR A 29 9.73 -2.09 5.87
C THR A 29 8.52 -1.20 5.61
N LEU A 30 8.67 0.10 5.85
CA LEU A 30 7.59 1.08 5.73
C LEU A 30 7.32 1.42 4.26
N ILE A 31 6.18 0.97 3.73
CA ILE A 31 5.74 1.31 2.38
C ILE A 31 4.98 2.65 2.48
N ASN A 32 5.64 3.75 2.09
CA ASN A 32 5.10 5.13 1.98
C ASN A 32 5.01 5.95 3.29
N PRO A 33 6.14 6.53 3.75
CA PRO A 33 6.21 7.30 5.01
C PRO A 33 5.42 8.63 5.02
N GLN A 34 5.03 9.16 3.85
CA GLN A 34 4.44 10.51 3.74
C GLN A 34 2.95 10.53 3.37
N ALA A 35 2.31 9.37 3.13
CA ALA A 35 0.89 9.32 2.76
C ALA A 35 -0.06 9.03 3.93
N VAL A 36 0.48 8.73 5.11
CA VAL A 36 -0.30 8.53 6.33
C VAL A 36 0.12 9.63 7.29
N ASN A 37 -0.82 10.50 7.66
CA ASN A 37 -0.62 11.43 8.77
C ASN A 37 -0.81 10.62 10.07
N PRO A 38 0.27 10.21 10.76
CA PRO A 38 0.17 9.37 11.96
C PRO A 38 -0.65 10.03 13.06
N ASP A 39 -0.62 11.37 13.16
CA ASP A 39 -1.37 12.11 14.17
C ASP A 39 -2.87 12.10 13.88
N ALA A 40 -3.24 12.24 12.60
CA ALA A 40 -4.64 12.09 12.18
C ALA A 40 -5.15 10.66 12.35
N TYR A 41 -4.30 9.65 12.13
CA TYR A 41 -4.62 8.24 12.37
C TYR A 41 -4.81 7.95 13.87
N LYS A 42 -3.85 8.35 14.72
CA LYS A 42 -3.93 8.21 16.19
C LYS A 42 -5.20 8.86 16.73
N LYS A 43 -5.50 10.09 16.31
CA LYS A 43 -6.71 10.81 16.74
C LYS A 43 -8.01 10.09 16.35
N LYS A 44 -8.09 9.55 15.14
CA LYS A 44 -9.26 8.75 14.70
C LYS A 44 -9.37 7.44 15.49
N LEU A 45 -8.24 6.82 15.79
CA LEU A 45 -8.19 5.56 16.53
C LEU A 45 -8.58 5.76 18.01
N GLU A 46 -8.11 6.83 18.66
CA GLU A 46 -8.55 7.23 20.00
C GLU A 46 -10.05 7.51 20.06
N GLN A 47 -10.61 8.19 19.04
CA GLN A 47 -12.05 8.39 18.95
C GLN A 47 -12.82 7.08 18.81
N ALA A 48 -12.31 6.13 18.03
CA ALA A 48 -12.89 4.80 17.90
C ALA A 48 -12.84 4.02 19.22
N ILE A 49 -11.71 4.03 19.92
CA ILE A 49 -11.57 3.38 21.24
C ILE A 49 -12.59 3.95 22.23
N LYS A 50 -12.70 5.28 22.35
CA LYS A 50 -13.71 5.92 23.21
C LYS A 50 -15.13 5.51 22.86
N SER A 51 -15.43 5.32 21.58
CA SER A 51 -16.75 4.86 21.14
C SER A 51 -17.02 3.40 21.51
N TYR A 52 -16.01 2.53 21.42
CA TYR A 52 -16.11 1.12 21.79
C TYR A 52 -16.20 0.95 23.31
N GLU A 53 -15.38 1.67 24.09
CA GLU A 53 -15.46 1.69 25.55
C GLU A 53 -16.84 2.16 26.02
N ARG A 54 -17.35 3.26 25.46
CA ARG A 54 -18.69 3.75 25.80
C ARG A 54 -19.77 2.73 25.50
N ARG A 55 -19.67 2.03 24.37
CA ARG A 55 -20.63 0.99 23.98
C ARG A 55 -20.56 -0.21 24.92
N LEU A 56 -19.35 -0.64 25.27
CA LEU A 56 -19.11 -1.75 26.20
C LEU A 56 -19.67 -1.43 27.59
N ASN A 57 -19.35 -0.26 28.13
CA ASN A 57 -19.88 0.20 29.41
C ASN A 57 -21.41 0.25 29.41
N LEU A 58 -22.03 0.72 28.32
CA LEU A 58 -23.49 0.78 28.22
C LEU A 58 -24.16 -0.60 28.13
N ILE A 59 -23.57 -1.53 27.38
CA ILE A 59 -24.09 -2.90 27.25
C ILE A 59 -24.04 -3.59 28.62
N ILE A 60 -22.90 -3.49 29.30
CA ILE A 60 -22.70 -4.12 30.61
C ILE A 60 -23.56 -3.45 31.67
N TRP A 61 -23.61 -2.11 31.69
CA TRP A 61 -24.47 -1.38 32.62
C TRP A 61 -25.93 -1.82 32.48
N ARG A 62 -26.46 -1.90 31.25
CA ARG A 62 -27.84 -2.38 30.99
C ARG A 62 -28.08 -3.83 31.40
N ALA A 63 -27.04 -4.66 31.31
CA ALA A 63 -27.09 -6.09 31.64
C ALA A 63 -27.11 -6.35 33.16
N LEU A 64 -26.53 -5.46 33.96
CA LEU A 64 -26.50 -5.57 35.43
C LEU A 64 -27.86 -5.26 36.07
N SER A 65 -28.17 -5.95 37.17
CA SER A 65 -29.34 -5.68 38.02
C SER A 65 -29.15 -4.38 38.83
N GLN A 66 -30.24 -3.79 39.31
CA GLN A 66 -30.17 -2.56 40.10
C GLN A 66 -29.34 -2.74 41.38
N GLU A 67 -29.44 -3.92 42.00
CA GLU A 67 -28.71 -4.30 43.22
C GLU A 67 -27.19 -4.34 43.01
N GLU A 68 -26.73 -4.75 41.83
CA GLU A 68 -25.30 -4.79 41.50
C GLU A 68 -24.78 -3.42 41.09
N ARG A 69 -25.60 -2.58 40.45
CA ARG A 69 -25.26 -1.19 40.13
C ARG A 69 -25.07 -0.35 41.39
N ASP A 70 -25.92 -0.55 42.40
CA ASP A 70 -25.86 0.19 43.66
C ASP A 70 -24.56 -0.08 44.44
N LYS A 71 -23.87 -1.21 44.19
CA LYS A 71 -22.55 -1.53 44.78
C LYS A 71 -21.44 -0.61 44.30
N PHE A 72 -21.55 -0.08 43.08
CA PHE A 72 -20.52 0.78 42.49
C PHE A 72 -20.66 2.25 42.90
N LYS A 73 -21.79 2.67 43.50
CA LYS A 73 -22.06 4.05 43.95
C LYS A 73 -21.83 5.12 42.88
N GLU A 74 -21.89 4.75 41.60
CA GLU A 74 -21.80 5.65 40.46
C GLU A 74 -23.18 5.85 39.84
N ASP A 75 -23.53 7.10 39.54
CA ASP A 75 -24.82 7.47 38.94
C ASP A 75 -24.86 7.23 37.40
N GLY A 76 -23.91 6.43 36.88
CA GLY A 76 -23.68 6.26 35.45
C GLY A 76 -22.92 4.99 35.08
N PRO A 77 -22.68 4.76 33.77
CA PRO A 77 -22.05 3.53 33.28
C PRO A 77 -20.60 3.42 33.76
N VAL A 78 -20.36 2.47 34.67
CA VAL A 78 -19.03 2.16 35.23
C VAL A 78 -18.04 1.81 34.12
N GLN A 79 -16.80 2.28 34.27
CA GLN A 79 -15.76 2.02 33.28
C GLN A 79 -15.31 0.56 33.33
N TYR A 80 -15.65 -0.19 32.29
CA TYR A 80 -15.46 -1.64 32.25
C TYR A 80 -14.01 -2.07 32.48
N MET A 81 -13.06 -1.40 31.82
CA MET A 81 -11.64 -1.76 31.91
C MET A 81 -11.04 -1.58 33.31
N GLN A 82 -11.63 -0.72 34.16
CA GLN A 82 -11.15 -0.48 35.52
C GLN A 82 -11.74 -1.47 36.53
N HIS A 83 -12.99 -1.90 36.29
CA HIS A 83 -13.74 -2.78 37.18
C HIS A 83 -13.99 -4.17 36.58
N LYS A 84 -13.13 -4.61 35.65
CA LYS A 84 -13.31 -5.83 34.84
C LYS A 84 -13.67 -7.05 35.68
N GLU A 85 -12.90 -7.34 36.73
CA GLU A 85 -13.10 -8.52 37.57
C GLU A 85 -14.42 -8.47 38.34
N ALA A 86 -14.77 -7.32 38.90
CA ALA A 86 -16.03 -7.11 39.61
C ALA A 86 -17.25 -7.22 38.69
N LEU A 87 -17.15 -6.71 37.46
CA LEU A 87 -18.21 -6.76 36.46
C LEU A 87 -18.38 -8.16 35.88
N LEU A 88 -17.30 -8.88 35.62
CA LEU A 88 -17.36 -10.27 35.16
C LEU A 88 -17.95 -11.19 36.23
N GLY A 89 -17.57 -11.02 37.50
CA GLY A 89 -18.15 -11.78 38.60
C GLY A 89 -19.66 -11.53 38.78
N ALA A 90 -20.10 -10.29 38.60
CA ALA A 90 -21.52 -9.91 38.61
C ALA A 90 -22.31 -10.50 37.43
N LEU A 91 -21.73 -10.47 36.22
CA LEU A 91 -22.32 -11.10 35.04
C LEU A 91 -22.42 -12.63 35.16
N GLU A 92 -21.45 -13.27 35.82
CA GLU A 92 -21.46 -14.69 36.10
C GLU A 92 -22.55 -15.08 37.12
N SER A 93 -22.74 -14.30 38.19
CA SER A 93 -23.84 -14.52 39.15
C SER A 93 -25.22 -14.34 38.54
N LEU A 94 -25.34 -13.48 37.52
CA LEU A 94 -26.59 -13.27 36.76
C LEU A 94 -26.79 -14.27 35.62
N GLY A 95 -25.87 -15.22 35.42
CA GLY A 95 -25.99 -16.26 34.38
C GLY A 95 -25.81 -15.74 32.95
N TRP A 96 -25.00 -14.69 32.77
CA TRP A 96 -24.67 -14.09 31.46
C TRP A 96 -25.90 -13.61 30.66
N PRO A 97 -26.56 -12.53 31.10
CA PRO A 97 -27.70 -11.93 30.37
C PRO A 97 -27.32 -11.35 29.00
N ILE A 98 -26.01 -11.30 28.70
CA ILE A 98 -25.41 -10.86 27.44
C ILE A 98 -24.47 -11.96 26.92
N SER A 99 -24.34 -12.07 25.59
CA SER A 99 -23.41 -13.02 24.98
C SER A 99 -21.97 -12.67 25.38
N CYS A 100 -21.31 -13.64 26.00
CA CYS A 100 -19.90 -13.58 26.36
C CYS A 100 -19.02 -13.30 25.13
N GLU A 101 -19.39 -13.87 23.98
CA GLU A 101 -18.68 -13.70 22.71
C GLU A 101 -18.68 -12.23 22.24
N ASP A 102 -19.79 -11.50 22.41
CA ASP A 102 -19.88 -10.09 22.02
C ASP A 102 -19.03 -9.17 22.92
N VAL A 103 -18.90 -9.53 24.21
CA VAL A 103 -18.05 -8.83 25.17
C VAL A 103 -16.57 -9.06 24.83
N ILE A 104 -16.17 -10.32 24.63
CA ILE A 104 -14.80 -10.69 24.26
C ILE A 104 -14.40 -10.01 22.94
N LEU A 105 -15.28 -10.00 21.94
CA LEU A 105 -14.99 -9.36 20.66
C LEU A 105 -14.73 -7.85 20.80
N LEU A 106 -15.49 -7.17 21.65
CA LEU A 106 -15.28 -5.74 21.93
C LEU A 106 -13.98 -5.50 22.71
N GLU A 107 -13.64 -6.37 23.67
CA GLU A 107 -12.35 -6.32 24.37
C GLU A 107 -11.17 -6.47 23.41
N ASP A 108 -11.22 -7.50 22.56
CA ASP A 108 -10.17 -7.81 21.60
C ASP A 108 -9.95 -6.65 20.61
N GLU A 109 -11.03 -6.03 20.14
CA GLU A 109 -10.95 -4.89 19.22
C GLU A 109 -10.33 -3.65 19.89
N ILE A 110 -10.63 -3.42 21.19
CA ILE A 110 -10.02 -2.34 21.97
C ILE A 110 -8.52 -2.62 22.19
N LEU A 111 -8.15 -3.85 22.56
CA LEU A 111 -6.74 -4.24 22.75
C LEU A 111 -5.94 -4.17 21.45
N ALA A 112 -6.53 -4.59 20.33
CA ALA A 112 -5.93 -4.43 19.01
C ALA A 112 -5.72 -2.95 18.66
N ALA A 113 -6.72 -2.10 18.92
CA ALA A 113 -6.60 -0.66 18.69
C ALA A 113 -5.50 -0.01 19.55
N LEU A 114 -5.37 -0.38 20.83
CA LEU A 114 -4.28 0.09 21.70
C LEU A 114 -2.90 -0.35 21.16
N THR A 115 -2.80 -1.58 20.68
CA THR A 115 -1.57 -2.10 20.06
C THR A 115 -1.20 -1.29 18.81
N TYR A 116 -2.17 -0.92 17.97
CA TYR A 116 -1.93 -0.08 16.80
C TYR A 116 -1.50 1.33 17.16
N ILE A 117 -2.00 1.92 18.26
CA ILE A 117 -1.52 3.20 18.78
C ILE A 117 -0.03 3.10 19.17
N GLN A 118 0.34 2.05 19.90
CA GLN A 118 1.72 1.83 20.31
C GLN A 118 2.63 1.68 19.10
N GLN A 119 2.25 0.84 18.13
CA GLN A 119 2.99 0.68 16.88
C GLN A 119 3.16 1.98 16.11
N ALA A 120 2.11 2.81 16.03
CA ALA A 120 2.20 4.13 15.39
C ALA A 120 3.14 5.08 16.15
N SER A 121 3.24 4.96 17.48
CA SER A 121 4.19 5.72 18.30
C SER A 121 5.63 5.28 18.07
N ASP A 122 5.88 3.97 18.12
CA ASP A 122 7.21 3.39 17.89
C ASP A 122 7.73 3.74 16.48
N LEU A 123 6.84 3.76 15.49
CA LEU A 123 7.15 4.21 14.13
C LEU A 123 7.53 5.69 14.07
N GLN A 124 6.81 6.57 14.77
CA GLN A 124 7.17 7.99 14.86
C GLN A 124 8.53 8.19 15.52
N GLU A 125 8.83 7.44 16.59
CA GLU A 125 10.14 7.50 17.24
C GLU A 125 11.26 6.97 16.34
N ALA A 126 11.03 5.87 15.62
CA ALA A 126 11.99 5.34 14.67
C ALA A 126 12.31 6.34 13.55
N VAL A 127 11.28 7.04 13.03
CA VAL A 127 11.48 8.11 12.03
C VAL A 127 12.28 9.27 12.61
N LYS A 128 11.98 9.72 13.84
CA LYS A 128 12.73 10.80 14.52
C LYS A 128 14.20 10.43 14.75
N LYS A 129 14.46 9.22 15.26
CA LYS A 129 15.83 8.70 15.47
C LYS A 129 16.62 8.59 14.17
N GLU A 130 15.99 8.23 13.06
CA GLU A 130 16.64 8.22 11.74
C GLU A 130 16.91 9.65 11.23
N THR A 131 16.00 10.61 11.43
CA THR A 131 16.25 12.02 11.08
C THR A 131 17.34 12.68 11.92
N GLU A 132 17.43 12.33 13.21
CA GLU A 132 18.46 12.84 14.14
C GLU A 132 19.85 12.30 13.79
N LYS A 133 19.97 11.00 13.46
CA LYS A 133 21.20 10.40 12.94
C LYS A 133 21.67 11.06 11.63
N ILE A 134 20.73 11.47 10.78
CA ILE A 134 21.05 12.22 9.56
C ILE A 134 21.59 13.61 9.93
N SER A 135 20.97 14.34 10.86
CA SER A 135 21.42 15.68 11.26
C SER A 135 22.76 15.71 12.01
N GLU A 136 23.06 14.73 12.88
CA GLU A 136 24.35 14.66 13.58
C GLU A 136 25.51 14.32 12.63
N SER A 137 25.25 13.57 11.56
CA SER A 137 26.26 13.24 10.53
C SER A 137 26.60 14.39 9.57
N HIS A 138 25.86 15.51 9.61
CA HIS A 138 26.02 16.63 8.68
C HIS A 138 26.91 17.78 9.18
N ILE A 139 27.45 17.74 10.41
CA ILE A 139 28.36 18.79 10.93
C ILE A 139 29.83 18.34 11.02
N SER A 140 30.15 17.04 10.91
CA SER A 140 31.53 16.57 10.87
C SER A 140 31.72 15.46 9.84
N ASN A 141 32.21 15.81 8.66
CA ASN A 141 33.25 15.07 7.92
C ASN A 141 33.44 15.63 6.52
N ASN A 142 34.22 16.70 6.45
CA ASN A 142 34.89 17.12 5.25
C ASN A 142 36.24 16.37 5.17
N LYS A 143 36.26 15.14 4.62
CA LYS A 143 37.46 14.50 4.04
C LYS A 143 37.13 13.18 3.34
N LYS A 144 37.43 13.18 2.03
CA LYS A 144 37.53 12.11 1.03
C LYS A 144 37.54 10.66 1.56
N SER A 145 36.62 9.84 1.05
CA SER A 145 36.92 8.49 0.56
C SER A 145 35.88 8.04 -0.48
N LYS A 146 36.39 7.44 -1.57
CA LYS A 146 35.64 7.00 -2.73
C LYS A 146 34.97 5.65 -2.43
N SER A 147 33.64 5.58 -2.47
CA SER A 147 32.91 4.54 -3.21
C SER A 147 31.49 5.03 -3.50
N LYS A 148 31.22 5.35 -4.78
CA LYS A 148 29.92 5.82 -5.25
C LYS A 148 29.12 4.61 -5.72
N GLN A 149 28.11 4.20 -4.96
CA GLN A 149 26.88 3.70 -5.56
C GLN A 149 25.78 4.72 -5.29
N LYS A 150 25.74 5.74 -6.15
CA LYS A 150 24.65 6.71 -6.21
C LYS A 150 23.38 5.95 -6.58
N GLY A 151 22.38 5.95 -5.70
CA GLY A 151 20.99 5.86 -6.15
C GLY A 151 20.77 7.00 -7.14
N GLN A 152 20.80 6.67 -8.43
CA GLN A 152 20.65 7.65 -9.49
C GLN A 152 19.17 8.08 -9.45
N VAL A 153 18.90 9.23 -8.83
CA VAL A 153 17.64 9.95 -9.06
C VAL A 153 17.67 10.26 -10.56
N PHE A 154 16.96 9.46 -11.36
CA PHE A 154 16.78 9.72 -12.77
C PHE A 154 15.97 11.00 -12.89
N VAL A 155 16.66 12.12 -13.07
CA VAL A 155 16.04 13.40 -13.36
C VAL A 155 15.49 13.29 -14.77
N ILE A 156 14.17 13.18 -14.91
CA ILE A 156 13.52 13.21 -16.21
C ILE A 156 13.54 14.65 -16.69
N HIS A 157 14.29 14.91 -17.76
CA HIS A 157 14.42 16.23 -18.35
C HIS A 157 13.20 16.61 -19.19
N LYS A 158 13.02 17.91 -19.41
CA LYS A 158 12.05 18.44 -20.38
C LYS A 158 12.32 17.87 -21.77
N ASN A 159 11.27 17.55 -22.51
CA ASN A 159 11.27 16.92 -23.84
C ASN A 159 11.82 15.48 -23.87
N GLN A 160 11.99 14.82 -22.72
CA GLN A 160 12.38 13.41 -22.68
C GLN A 160 11.19 12.51 -23.10
N LYS A 161 11.45 11.53 -23.98
CA LYS A 161 10.49 10.48 -24.31
C LYS A 161 10.34 9.52 -23.13
N VAL A 162 9.09 9.20 -22.79
CA VAL A 162 8.75 8.38 -21.64
C VAL A 162 7.59 7.44 -21.97
N ILE A 163 7.44 6.38 -21.17
CA ILE A 163 6.15 5.74 -20.98
C ILE A 163 5.63 6.12 -19.59
N ALA A 164 4.34 6.42 -19.49
CA ALA A 164 3.73 6.86 -18.25
C ALA A 164 2.40 6.13 -18.01
N ARG A 165 2.11 5.83 -16.75
CA ARG A 165 0.87 5.13 -16.37
C ARG A 165 -0.34 6.05 -16.50
N SER A 166 -1.40 5.57 -17.14
CA SER A 166 -2.73 6.19 -17.09
C SER A 166 -3.47 5.76 -15.82
N ASP A 167 -4.09 6.72 -15.14
CA ASP A 167 -4.95 6.41 -13.99
C ASP A 167 -6.34 5.91 -14.42
N VAL A 168 -6.71 6.05 -15.71
CA VAL A 168 -8.01 5.59 -16.25
C VAL A 168 -7.99 4.11 -16.58
N THR A 169 -6.90 3.59 -17.17
CA THR A 169 -6.83 2.17 -17.58
C THR A 169 -5.82 1.36 -16.78
N GLY A 170 -4.93 2.03 -16.05
CA GLY A 170 -3.80 1.42 -15.36
C GLY A 170 -2.64 0.99 -16.27
N PHE A 171 -2.79 1.08 -17.61
CA PHE A 171 -1.73 0.77 -18.57
C PHE A 171 -0.73 1.91 -18.72
N TYR A 172 0.42 1.59 -19.30
CA TYR A 172 1.45 2.57 -19.62
C TYR A 172 1.32 3.00 -21.08
N TYR A 173 1.40 4.30 -21.35
CA TYR A 173 1.30 4.87 -22.69
C TYR A 173 2.54 5.68 -23.04
N PRO A 174 2.96 5.68 -24.32
CA PRO A 174 4.06 6.51 -24.78
C PRO A 174 3.68 7.99 -24.75
N GLY A 175 4.63 8.83 -24.35
CA GLY A 175 4.48 10.27 -24.31
C GLY A 175 5.80 11.01 -24.18
N THR A 176 5.71 12.34 -24.08
CA THR A 176 6.84 13.25 -23.95
C THR A 176 6.64 14.16 -22.74
N VAL A 177 7.68 14.33 -21.93
CA VAL A 177 7.59 15.24 -20.77
C VAL A 177 7.62 16.70 -21.24
N ILE A 178 6.55 17.45 -20.99
CA ILE A 178 6.49 18.89 -21.29
C ILE A 178 7.26 19.68 -20.22
N LYS A 179 6.97 19.42 -18.95
CA LYS A 179 7.60 20.10 -17.80
C LYS A 179 7.43 19.29 -16.52
N ASN A 180 8.34 19.49 -15.58
CA ASN A 180 8.20 18.98 -14.22
C ASN A 180 7.42 20.02 -13.41
N ILE A 181 6.27 19.62 -12.87
CA ILE A 181 5.45 20.50 -12.02
C ILE A 181 6.04 20.55 -10.61
N SER A 182 6.58 19.42 -10.14
CA SER A 182 7.28 19.29 -8.87
C SER A 182 8.40 18.25 -8.99
N SER A 183 9.15 18.05 -7.90
CA SER A 183 10.12 16.95 -7.79
C SER A 183 9.48 15.55 -7.85
N THR A 184 8.16 15.45 -7.78
CA THR A 184 7.43 14.17 -7.71
C THR A 184 6.40 13.99 -8.83
N ARG A 185 6.07 15.05 -9.59
CA ARG A 185 5.06 15.04 -10.65
C ARG A 185 5.56 15.70 -11.92
N ALA A 186 5.30 15.07 -13.05
CA ALA A 186 5.61 15.56 -14.39
C ALA A 186 4.34 15.72 -15.22
N LEU A 187 4.30 16.76 -16.04
CA LEU A 187 3.27 16.93 -17.05
C LEU A 187 3.73 16.20 -18.32
N VAL A 188 2.98 15.16 -18.71
CA VAL A 188 3.30 14.29 -19.85
C VAL A 188 2.25 14.52 -20.93
N ASP A 189 2.73 14.81 -22.14
CA ASP A 189 1.94 14.81 -23.36
C ASP A 189 1.96 13.41 -23.96
N PHE A 190 0.83 12.72 -23.94
CA PHE A 190 0.72 11.38 -24.48
C PHE A 190 0.49 11.42 -25.99
N ASN A 191 0.97 10.38 -26.68
CA ASN A 191 0.84 10.30 -28.14
C ASN A 191 -0.62 10.24 -28.65
N ASN A 192 -1.60 10.03 -27.76
CA ASN A 192 -3.02 10.13 -28.08
C ASN A 192 -3.55 11.57 -28.13
N GLY A 193 -2.69 12.58 -27.89
CA GLY A 193 -3.06 14.01 -27.87
C GLY A 193 -3.56 14.51 -26.52
N GLU A 194 -3.56 13.66 -25.49
CA GLU A 194 -3.95 14.05 -24.13
C GLU A 194 -2.73 14.44 -23.29
N THR A 195 -2.86 15.47 -22.48
CA THR A 195 -1.84 15.86 -21.51
C THR A 195 -2.32 15.55 -20.10
N HIS A 196 -1.55 14.76 -19.34
CA HIS A 196 -1.89 14.44 -17.95
C HIS A 196 -0.72 14.70 -16.99
N THR A 197 -1.06 14.98 -15.73
CA THR A 197 -0.07 15.09 -14.64
C THR A 197 0.17 13.70 -14.04
N VAL A 198 1.36 13.15 -14.24
CA VAL A 198 1.71 11.79 -13.81
C VAL A 198 2.81 11.83 -12.73
N PRO A 199 2.70 11.04 -11.65
CA PRO A 199 3.80 10.90 -10.69
C PRO A 199 5.06 10.32 -11.33
N MET A 200 6.22 10.93 -11.09
CA MET A 200 7.51 10.53 -11.68
C MET A 200 7.85 9.05 -11.43
N LYS A 201 7.44 8.49 -10.28
CA LYS A 201 7.61 7.06 -9.96
C LYS A 201 6.93 6.11 -10.96
N PHE A 202 5.93 6.60 -11.67
CA PHE A 202 5.19 5.87 -12.71
C PHE A 202 5.54 6.35 -14.12
N THR A 203 6.62 7.10 -14.25
CA THR A 203 7.17 7.54 -15.53
C THR A 203 8.49 6.79 -15.76
N ILE A 204 8.63 6.17 -16.92
CA ILE A 204 9.83 5.41 -17.29
C ILE A 204 10.41 6.07 -18.55
N PRO A 205 11.64 6.60 -18.50
CA PRO A 205 12.29 7.14 -19.69
C PRO A 205 12.48 6.03 -20.73
N VAL A 206 12.20 6.35 -21.98
CA VAL A 206 12.40 5.46 -23.12
C VAL A 206 13.15 6.19 -24.23
N GLY A 207 13.98 5.45 -24.97
CA GLY A 207 14.87 6.03 -25.99
C GLY A 207 16.15 6.63 -25.40
N GLY A 208 17.08 7.01 -26.29
CA GLY A 208 18.43 7.43 -25.90
C GLY A 208 19.30 6.27 -25.39
N ALA A 209 20.38 6.59 -24.70
CA ALA A 209 21.30 5.62 -24.11
C ALA A 209 20.72 5.01 -22.82
N MET A 210 19.78 4.07 -22.97
CA MET A 210 19.15 3.37 -21.86
C MET A 210 19.67 1.94 -21.71
N PRO A 211 19.76 1.39 -20.47
CA PRO A 211 20.13 -0.01 -20.27
C PRO A 211 19.17 -0.94 -21.01
N CYS A 212 19.71 -1.75 -21.93
CA CYS A 212 18.94 -2.74 -22.69
C CYS A 212 19.48 -4.16 -22.40
N PRO A 213 19.27 -4.68 -21.18
CA PRO A 213 19.81 -5.99 -20.79
C PRO A 213 19.17 -7.13 -21.60
N TYR A 214 19.88 -8.24 -21.75
CA TYR A 214 19.29 -9.47 -22.28
C TYR A 214 18.20 -9.97 -21.32
N LEU A 215 17.11 -10.53 -21.87
CA LEU A 215 15.98 -11.03 -21.08
C LEU A 215 16.07 -12.55 -20.93
N GLN A 216 15.76 -13.04 -19.75
CA GLN A 216 15.68 -14.46 -19.43
C GLN A 216 14.24 -14.88 -19.15
N VAL A 217 13.97 -16.18 -19.23
CA VAL A 217 12.68 -16.75 -18.80
C VAL A 217 12.46 -16.42 -17.33
N GLY A 218 11.27 -15.95 -16.98
CA GLY A 218 10.91 -15.45 -15.65
C GLY A 218 11.18 -13.96 -15.43
N ASP A 219 11.86 -13.27 -16.35
CA ASP A 219 12.00 -11.82 -16.27
C ASP A 219 10.65 -11.13 -16.41
N HIS A 220 10.45 -10.11 -15.57
CA HIS A 220 9.27 -9.26 -15.62
C HIS A 220 9.51 -8.10 -16.59
N VAL A 221 8.55 -7.84 -17.46
CA VAL A 221 8.66 -6.84 -18.51
C VAL A 221 7.36 -6.05 -18.68
N PHE A 222 7.47 -4.86 -19.24
CA PHE A 222 6.36 -4.24 -19.97
C PHE A 222 6.46 -4.63 -21.44
N ALA A 223 5.38 -5.19 -21.98
CA ALA A 223 5.25 -5.55 -23.38
C ALA A 223 4.39 -4.52 -24.12
N ARG A 224 4.89 -4.02 -25.25
CA ARG A 224 4.16 -3.08 -26.11
C ARG A 224 3.09 -3.82 -26.91
N THR A 225 1.82 -3.54 -26.61
CA THR A 225 0.64 -4.14 -27.25
C THR A 225 -0.14 -3.05 -28.00
N VAL A 226 -0.87 -3.44 -29.04
CA VAL A 226 -1.75 -2.53 -29.80
C VAL A 226 -3.18 -2.68 -29.27
N ILE A 227 -3.82 -1.57 -28.90
CA ILE A 227 -5.23 -1.54 -28.49
C ILE A 227 -6.11 -1.36 -29.73
N ARG A 228 -7.39 -1.77 -29.65
CA ARG A 228 -8.43 -1.69 -30.70
C ARG A 228 -8.62 -0.32 -31.40
N ARG A 229 -8.03 0.78 -30.91
CA ARG A 229 -8.06 2.12 -31.55
C ARG A 229 -6.75 2.51 -32.25
N GLY A 230 -5.84 1.57 -32.49
CA GLY A 230 -4.52 1.86 -33.09
C GLY A 230 -3.51 2.48 -32.13
N ASN A 231 -3.95 2.91 -30.94
CA ASN A 231 -3.06 3.38 -29.89
C ASN A 231 -2.29 2.21 -29.26
N GLU A 232 -0.99 2.40 -29.08
CA GLU A 232 -0.12 1.42 -28.46
C GLU A 232 -0.04 1.68 -26.96
N CYS A 233 -0.07 0.61 -26.18
CA CYS A 233 0.15 0.65 -24.74
C CYS A 233 1.20 -0.37 -24.34
N TYR A 234 1.63 -0.27 -23.10
CA TYR A 234 2.56 -1.17 -22.45
C TYR A 234 1.85 -1.83 -21.28
N VAL A 235 1.78 -3.16 -21.34
CA VAL A 235 1.11 -3.99 -20.33
C VAL A 235 2.13 -4.86 -19.60
N PRO A 236 1.93 -5.14 -18.30
CA PRO A 236 2.83 -6.02 -17.57
C PRO A 236 2.76 -7.44 -18.12
N ALA A 237 3.92 -8.07 -18.28
CA ALA A 237 4.08 -9.42 -18.79
C ALA A 237 5.30 -10.12 -18.17
N ILE A 238 5.35 -11.45 -18.32
CA ILE A 238 6.47 -12.30 -17.89
C ILE A 238 7.06 -12.99 -19.13
N VAL A 239 8.38 -13.00 -19.27
CA VAL A 239 9.04 -13.73 -20.35
C VAL A 239 8.93 -15.24 -20.08
N ILE A 240 8.35 -15.98 -21.02
CA ILE A 240 8.19 -17.45 -20.91
C ILE A 240 9.09 -18.22 -21.88
N ALA A 241 9.55 -17.58 -22.96
CA ALA A 241 10.57 -18.14 -23.84
C ALA A 241 11.46 -17.04 -24.42
N THR A 242 12.73 -17.36 -24.61
CA THR A 242 13.73 -16.51 -25.26
C THR A 242 14.02 -17.03 -26.67
N PRO A 243 14.45 -16.17 -27.61
CA PRO A 243 14.77 -16.61 -28.96
C PRO A 243 15.97 -17.57 -28.95
N LYS A 244 15.84 -18.70 -29.64
CA LYS A 244 16.93 -19.65 -29.84
C LYS A 244 18.01 -19.00 -30.71
N ARG A 245 19.28 -19.08 -30.27
CA ARG A 245 20.41 -18.43 -30.96
C ARG A 245 20.80 -19.09 -32.30
N VAL A 246 20.27 -20.27 -32.59
CA VAL A 246 20.72 -21.14 -33.69
C VAL A 246 19.94 -20.91 -34.98
N GLU A 247 18.72 -20.37 -34.90
CA GLU A 247 17.84 -20.22 -36.05
C GLU A 247 18.00 -18.81 -36.66
N MET A 248 18.16 -18.71 -37.98
CA MET A 248 18.16 -17.44 -38.74
C MET A 248 16.77 -16.76 -38.79
N GLY A 249 15.80 -17.25 -38.01
CA GLY A 249 14.45 -16.71 -37.90
C GLY A 249 14.35 -15.48 -36.99
N ASP A 250 13.15 -14.91 -36.94
CA ASP A 250 12.87 -13.74 -36.12
C ASP A 250 13.19 -14.01 -34.64
N LYS A 251 14.08 -13.19 -34.06
CA LYS A 251 14.51 -13.25 -32.66
C LYS A 251 13.39 -12.77 -31.72
N LEU A 252 12.32 -13.54 -31.65
CA LEU A 252 11.13 -13.26 -30.86
C LEU A 252 11.24 -13.85 -29.46
N TYR A 253 10.90 -13.03 -28.49
CA TYR A 253 10.59 -13.46 -27.14
C TYR A 253 9.12 -13.83 -27.08
N THR A 254 8.79 -14.88 -26.35
CA THR A 254 7.40 -15.18 -26.00
C THR A 254 7.15 -14.68 -24.59
N VAL A 255 6.12 -13.85 -24.43
CA VAL A 255 5.74 -13.27 -23.15
C VAL A 255 4.30 -13.66 -22.80
N LEU A 256 4.04 -13.86 -21.52
CA LEU A 256 2.70 -14.04 -20.97
C LEU A 256 2.26 -12.72 -20.36
N THR A 257 1.27 -12.07 -20.96
CA THR A 257 0.68 -10.82 -20.46
C THR A 257 -0.14 -11.06 -19.20
N PHE A 258 -0.41 -10.01 -18.44
CA PHE A 258 -1.24 -10.08 -17.22
C PHE A 258 -2.65 -10.64 -17.42
N ASN A 259 -3.16 -10.57 -18.66
CA ASN A 259 -4.44 -11.16 -19.09
C ASN A 259 -4.34 -12.65 -19.45
N ASN A 260 -3.23 -13.31 -19.10
CA ASN A 260 -2.91 -14.69 -19.47
C ASN A 260 -2.85 -14.95 -20.98
N ARG A 261 -2.64 -13.91 -21.80
CA ARG A 261 -2.44 -14.06 -23.25
C ARG A 261 -0.97 -14.19 -23.56
N LYS A 262 -0.63 -15.15 -24.42
CA LYS A 262 0.74 -15.30 -24.95
C LYS A 262 0.91 -14.37 -26.14
N GLU A 263 1.98 -13.58 -26.12
CA GLU A 263 2.35 -12.68 -27.21
C GLU A 263 3.81 -12.90 -27.62
N HIS A 264 4.08 -12.78 -28.93
CA HIS A 264 5.43 -12.87 -29.48
C HIS A 264 5.93 -11.46 -29.80
N CYS A 265 7.06 -11.08 -29.20
CA CYS A 265 7.57 -9.72 -29.25
C CYS A 265 9.07 -9.71 -29.53
N VAL A 266 9.50 -8.79 -30.40
CA VAL A 266 10.92 -8.46 -30.55
C VAL A 266 11.45 -7.74 -29.30
N ARG A 267 12.77 -7.81 -29.07
CA ARG A 267 13.41 -7.21 -27.89
C ARG A 267 13.11 -5.72 -27.71
N SER A 268 12.98 -4.95 -28.79
CA SER A 268 12.71 -3.50 -28.76
C SER A 268 11.32 -3.13 -28.23
N ARG A 269 10.37 -4.07 -28.22
CA ARG A 269 9.01 -3.90 -27.69
C ARG A 269 8.88 -4.27 -26.22
N LEU A 270 9.97 -4.71 -25.60
CA LEU A 270 10.01 -5.16 -24.21
C LEU A 270 10.89 -4.24 -23.36
N ILE A 271 10.37 -3.83 -22.21
CA ILE A 271 11.10 -3.04 -21.22
C ILE A 271 11.21 -3.85 -19.95
N LYS A 272 12.44 -4.20 -19.53
CA LYS A 272 12.67 -4.94 -18.28
C LYS A 272 12.24 -4.10 -17.08
N ILE A 273 11.48 -4.72 -16.18
CA ILE A 273 11.04 -4.11 -14.93
C ILE A 273 11.36 -5.02 -13.74
N SER A 274 11.33 -4.46 -12.54
CA SER A 274 11.44 -5.27 -11.32
C SER A 274 10.16 -6.07 -11.08
N GLN A 275 10.30 -7.20 -10.40
CA GLN A 275 9.16 -8.01 -9.95
C GLN A 275 8.16 -7.18 -9.13
N THR A 276 8.65 -6.32 -8.25
CA THR A 276 7.81 -5.40 -7.46
C THR A 276 7.00 -4.46 -8.34
N LYS A 277 7.61 -3.86 -9.38
CA LYS A 277 6.90 -2.98 -10.31
C LYS A 277 5.83 -3.75 -11.09
N TYR A 278 6.14 -4.96 -11.54
CA TYR A 278 5.16 -5.84 -12.17
C TYR A 278 3.96 -6.13 -11.26
N ALA A 279 4.20 -6.54 -10.02
CA ALA A 279 3.14 -6.86 -9.07
C ALA A 279 2.23 -5.65 -8.81
N PHE A 280 2.80 -4.47 -8.56
CA PHE A 280 2.04 -3.23 -8.38
C PHE A 280 1.24 -2.83 -9.62
N SER A 281 1.82 -2.97 -10.82
CA SER A 281 1.11 -2.67 -12.06
C SER A 281 -0.07 -3.62 -12.27
N CYS A 282 0.12 -4.92 -12.08
CA CYS A 282 -0.95 -5.92 -12.17
C CYS A 282 -2.08 -5.65 -11.16
N GLN A 283 -1.72 -5.36 -9.90
CA GLN A 283 -2.70 -5.05 -8.85
C GLN A 283 -3.51 -3.79 -9.19
N TYR A 284 -2.84 -2.73 -9.65
CA TYR A 284 -3.50 -1.47 -10.00
C TYR A 284 -4.45 -1.63 -11.18
N ILE A 285 -4.03 -2.34 -12.24
CA ILE A 285 -4.89 -2.61 -13.40
C ILE A 285 -6.15 -3.37 -12.97
N ARG A 286 -6.01 -4.41 -12.12
CA ARG A 286 -7.16 -5.17 -11.60
C ARG A 286 -8.11 -4.30 -10.79
N MET A 287 -7.57 -3.40 -9.96
CA MET A 287 -8.36 -2.46 -9.18
C MET A 287 -9.16 -1.52 -10.09
N VAL A 288 -8.51 -0.89 -11.07
CA VAL A 288 -9.15 0.04 -12.00
C VAL A 288 -10.22 -0.66 -12.84
N GLN A 289 -9.90 -1.85 -13.38
CA GLN A 289 -10.87 -2.62 -14.16
C GLN A 289 -12.06 -3.11 -13.34
N MET A 290 -11.97 -3.29 -12.03
CA MET A 290 -13.12 -3.67 -11.18
C MET A 290 -14.11 -2.53 -10.96
N VAL A 291 -13.65 -1.28 -10.98
CA VAL A 291 -14.51 -0.09 -10.79
C VAL A 291 -15.47 0.09 -11.97
N ASP A 292 -15.02 -0.22 -13.19
CA ASP A 292 -15.85 -0.13 -14.40
C ASP A 292 -17.02 -1.13 -14.45
N TYR A 293 -17.04 -2.20 -13.63
CA TYR A 293 -18.15 -3.16 -13.56
C TYR A 293 -19.21 -2.84 -12.49
N MET A 294 -18.95 -1.85 -11.61
CA MET A 294 -19.87 -1.46 -10.54
C MET A 294 -20.56 -0.10 -10.79
N THR A 295 -20.40 0.44 -12.00
CA THR A 295 -21.05 1.68 -12.46
C THR A 295 -22.02 1.33 -13.59
#